data_AF-A0AAE0HGA5-F1
#
_entry.id   AF-A0AAE0HGA5-F1
#
_cell.length_a   1.000
_cell.length_b   1.000
_cell.length_c   1.000
_cell.angle_alpha   90.00
_cell.angle_beta   90.00
_cell.angle_gamma   90.00
#
_symmetry.space_group_name_H-M   'P 1'
#
loop_
_entity.id
_entity.type
_entity.pdbx_description
1 polymer ?
#
loop_
_entity_poly.entity_id
_entity_poly.type
_entity_poly.pdbx_seq_one_letter_code
_entity_poly.pdbx_strand_id
1 'polypeptide(L)'
;MGHSTGCQDCLAYAGAAREGGEVGAGDEGVWVDGLILQGPVSDREAIGMGEDAGEVKASLEVAEELIKAGKGGQVMVGEALPAGWRDGPVTAYRWASLAGVGGDDDYFSSDLPDDKLAAVWGKLEQPVLIVPSQKDEWVPTTIDVMGLVEKWKSFCKPGIGSELSGLIPDANHRVDNDAGQEWLADRVARFLAELEQ
;
A
#
# COMPACT_ATOMS: atom_id res chain seq x y z
N MET A 1 11.89 -1.31 3.03
CA MET A 1 11.35 -1.52 1.67
C MET A 1 10.12 -2.39 1.78
N GLY A 2 9.01 -1.92 1.23
CA GLY A 2 7.76 -2.66 1.13
C GLY A 2 7.58 -3.19 -0.29
N HIS A 3 7.06 -4.41 -0.40
CA HIS A 3 6.59 -4.99 -1.66
C HIS A 3 5.10 -5.27 -1.51
N SER A 4 4.29 -4.95 -2.53
CA SER A 4 2.85 -5.22 -2.52
C SER A 4 2.19 -4.61 -1.27
N THR A 5 1.39 -5.39 -0.54
CA THR A 5 0.79 -5.01 0.75
C THR A 5 1.80 -4.50 1.79
N GLY A 6 3.07 -4.92 1.74
CA GLY A 6 4.12 -4.39 2.61
C GLY A 6 4.43 -2.90 2.38
N CYS A 7 3.95 -2.31 1.29
CA CYS A 7 3.99 -0.86 1.10
C CYS A 7 3.09 -0.12 2.11
N GLN A 8 1.98 -0.75 2.53
CA GLN A 8 1.07 -0.22 3.55
C GLN A 8 1.80 -0.13 4.89
N ASP A 9 2.52 -1.19 5.26
CA ASP A 9 3.33 -1.22 6.48
C ASP A 9 4.37 -0.09 6.51
N CYS A 10 4.99 0.22 5.37
CA CYS A 10 5.95 1.31 5.27
C CYS A 10 5.30 2.69 5.53
N LEU A 11 4.11 2.93 4.97
CA LEU A 11 3.38 4.19 5.19
C LEU A 11 2.78 4.26 6.60
N ALA A 12 2.25 3.16 7.12
CA ALA A 12 1.75 3.05 8.48
C ALA A 12 2.87 3.30 9.50
N TYR A 13 4.06 2.73 9.29
CA TYR A 13 5.25 2.99 10.10
C TYR A 13 5.62 4.48 10.10
N ALA A 14 5.71 5.09 8.92
CA ALA A 14 6.07 6.50 8.78
C ALA A 14 5.03 7.43 9.44
N GLY A 15 3.74 7.07 9.36
CA GLY A 15 2.66 7.76 10.04
C GLY A 15 2.71 7.62 11.56
N ALA A 16 2.86 6.39 12.06
CA ALA A 16 2.88 6.08 13.49
C ALA A 16 4.09 6.71 14.22
N ALA A 17 5.26 6.73 13.58
CA ALA A 17 6.47 7.39 14.10
C ALA A 17 6.24 8.88 14.41
N ARG A 18 5.23 9.52 13.79
CA ARG A 18 4.90 10.93 14.00
C ARG A 18 3.88 11.19 15.09
N GLU A 19 2.98 10.25 15.36
CA GLU A 19 1.90 10.45 16.33
C GLU A 19 2.35 10.20 17.79
N GLY A 20 3.65 9.94 17.99
CA GLY A 20 4.20 9.60 19.30
C GLY A 20 3.65 8.29 19.85
N GLY A 21 3.03 7.47 18.99
CA GLY A 21 2.40 6.22 19.36
C GLY A 21 3.45 5.13 19.63
N GLU A 22 3.18 4.31 20.65
CA GLU A 22 3.98 3.18 21.11
C GLU A 22 4.05 1.99 20.10
N VAL A 23 4.08 2.27 18.80
CA VAL A 23 4.22 1.23 17.78
C VAL A 23 5.72 0.99 17.55
N GLY A 24 6.28 0.06 18.33
CA GLY A 24 7.59 -0.53 18.04
C GLY A 24 8.81 0.27 18.46
N ALA A 25 8.69 1.22 19.41
CA ALA A 25 9.83 1.72 20.15
C ALA A 25 10.36 0.61 21.08
N GLY A 26 11.10 -0.34 20.51
CA GLY A 26 12.01 -1.16 21.29
C GLY A 26 13.10 -0.26 21.83
N ASP A 27 12.92 0.25 23.06
CA ASP A 27 13.84 1.02 23.91
C ASP A 27 14.60 2.24 23.33
N GLU A 28 14.71 2.40 22.01
CA GLU A 28 15.22 3.58 21.31
C GLU A 28 14.42 3.68 20.00
N GLY A 29 13.74 4.83 19.77
CA GLY A 29 12.95 5.04 18.56
C GLY A 29 13.81 4.89 17.31
N VAL A 30 13.73 3.72 16.67
CA VAL A 30 14.47 3.43 15.45
C VAL A 30 13.85 4.30 14.36
N TRP A 31 14.65 5.18 13.76
CA TRP A 31 14.26 5.93 12.57
C TRP A 31 14.81 5.20 11.35
N VAL A 32 14.07 5.22 10.24
CA VAL A 32 14.59 4.78 8.94
C VAL A 32 15.02 6.01 8.15
N ASP A 33 16.09 5.88 7.37
CA ASP A 33 16.62 6.98 6.55
C ASP A 33 15.81 7.18 5.26
N GLY A 34 15.08 6.16 4.79
CA GLY A 34 14.29 6.22 3.58
C GLY A 34 13.32 5.06 3.42
N LEU A 35 12.34 5.24 2.53
CA LEU A 35 11.31 4.26 2.20
C LEU A 35 11.43 3.87 0.72
N ILE A 36 11.19 2.59 0.43
CA ILE A 36 11.09 2.09 -0.95
C ILE A 36 9.78 1.31 -1.03
N LEU A 37 8.92 1.70 -1.95
CA LEU A 37 7.60 1.10 -2.19
C LEU A 37 7.60 0.47 -3.58
N GLN A 38 7.67 -0.86 -3.65
CA GLN A 38 7.60 -1.59 -4.92
C GLN A 38 6.26 -2.28 -5.10
N GLY A 39 5.63 -2.02 -6.24
CA GLY A 39 4.25 -2.45 -6.50
C GLY A 39 3.24 -1.92 -5.46
N PRO A 40 3.24 -0.61 -5.11
CA PRO A 40 2.18 -0.05 -4.26
C PRO A 40 0.87 -0.06 -5.04
N VAL A 41 -0.02 -1.00 -4.70
CA VAL A 41 -1.32 -1.19 -5.34
C VAL A 41 -2.42 -1.06 -4.30
N SER A 42 -3.62 -0.67 -4.74
CA SER A 42 -4.80 -0.71 -3.89
C SER A 42 -5.37 -2.12 -3.85
N ASP A 43 -5.36 -2.74 -2.67
CA ASP A 43 -6.06 -4.02 -2.48
C ASP A 43 -7.55 -3.86 -2.75
N ARG A 44 -8.15 -2.72 -2.39
CA ARG A 44 -9.58 -2.46 -2.63
C ARG A 44 -9.91 -2.50 -4.13
N GLU A 45 -9.08 -1.89 -4.97
CA GLU A 45 -9.27 -1.91 -6.41
C GLU A 45 -8.92 -3.27 -7.01
N ALA A 46 -7.87 -3.94 -6.51
CA ALA A 46 -7.49 -5.29 -6.93
C ALA A 46 -8.59 -6.32 -6.61
N ILE A 47 -9.16 -6.27 -5.40
CA ILE A 47 -10.31 -7.07 -4.98
C ILE A 47 -11.51 -6.77 -5.88
N GLY A 48 -11.77 -5.50 -6.17
CA GLY A 48 -12.87 -5.09 -7.07
C GLY A 48 -12.72 -5.58 -8.51
N MET A 49 -11.51 -5.91 -8.96
CA MET A 49 -11.27 -6.54 -10.27
C MET A 49 -11.45 -8.06 -10.24
N GLY A 50 -11.01 -8.71 -9.16
CA GLY A 50 -10.88 -10.16 -9.08
C GLY A 50 -12.09 -10.87 -8.49
N GLU A 51 -12.89 -10.18 -7.68
CA GLU A 51 -13.95 -10.77 -6.88
C GLU A 51 -15.35 -10.28 -7.27
N ASP A 52 -16.36 -11.09 -6.95
CA ASP A 52 -17.76 -10.69 -7.14
C ASP A 52 -18.14 -9.57 -6.17
N ALA A 53 -18.66 -8.45 -6.71
CA ALA A 53 -19.01 -7.28 -5.93
C ALA A 53 -20.09 -7.56 -4.86
N GLY A 54 -20.99 -8.51 -5.11
CA GLY A 54 -22.00 -8.95 -4.15
C GLY A 54 -21.38 -9.72 -2.99
N GLU A 55 -20.45 -10.63 -3.27
CA GLU A 55 -19.68 -11.36 -2.25
C GLU A 55 -18.81 -10.40 -1.42
N VAL A 56 -18.10 -9.46 -2.05
CA VAL A 56 -17.29 -8.45 -1.34
C VAL A 56 -18.18 -7.62 -0.41
N LYS A 57 -19.33 -7.14 -0.89
CA LYS A 57 -20.25 -6.37 -0.05
C LYS A 57 -20.76 -7.19 1.14
N ALA A 58 -21.22 -8.42 0.92
CA ALA A 58 -21.72 -9.27 1.99
C ALA A 58 -20.63 -9.60 3.04
N SER A 59 -19.40 -9.84 2.58
CA SER A 59 -18.25 -10.09 3.45
C SER A 59 -17.90 -8.88 4.32
N LEU A 60 -17.99 -7.66 3.77
CA LEU A 60 -17.79 -6.42 4.52
C LEU A 60 -18.86 -6.23 5.60
N GLU A 61 -20.13 -6.53 5.29
CA GLU A 61 -21.21 -6.48 6.28
C GLU A 61 -20.92 -7.40 7.49
N VAL A 62 -20.46 -8.64 7.23
CA VAL A 62 -20.05 -9.57 8.29
C VAL A 62 -18.86 -9.03 9.11
N ALA A 63 -17.86 -8.48 8.44
CA ALA A 63 -16.70 -7.89 9.11
C ALA A 63 -17.09 -6.73 10.02
N GLU A 64 -17.96 -5.83 9.54
CA GLU A 64 -18.48 -4.72 10.33
C GLU A 64 -19.26 -5.17 11.57
N GLU A 65 -20.09 -6.21 11.46
CA GLU A 65 -20.81 -6.78 12.61
C GLU A 65 -19.85 -7.32 13.66
N LEU A 66 -18.80 -8.03 13.24
CA LEU A 66 -17.76 -8.53 14.14
C LEU A 66 -17.00 -7.40 14.82
N ILE A 67 -16.64 -6.35 14.08
CA ILE A 67 -15.96 -5.17 14.63
C ILE A 67 -16.85 -4.46 15.65
N LYS A 68 -18.13 -4.20 15.33
CA LYS A 68 -19.11 -3.59 16.24
C LYS A 68 -19.31 -4.42 17.52
N ALA A 69 -19.17 -5.74 17.42
CA ALA A 69 -19.24 -6.66 18.56
C ALA A 69 -17.92 -6.74 19.37
N GLY A 70 -16.90 -5.94 19.06
CA GLY A 70 -15.58 -5.98 19.73
C GLY A 70 -14.72 -7.18 19.31
N LYS A 71 -15.05 -7.83 18.19
CA LYS A 71 -14.39 -9.03 17.67
C LYS A 71 -13.60 -8.78 16.39
N GLY A 72 -13.09 -7.56 16.20
CA GLY A 72 -12.30 -7.21 15.01
C GLY A 72 -11.07 -8.11 14.79
N GLY A 73 -10.45 -8.60 15.86
CA GLY A 73 -9.32 -9.56 15.77
C GLY A 73 -9.71 -11.01 15.46
N GLN A 74 -11.00 -11.31 15.32
CA GLN A 74 -11.46 -12.66 14.98
C GLN A 74 -11.21 -12.94 13.50
N VAL A 75 -10.62 -14.10 13.19
CA VAL A 75 -10.51 -14.61 11.81
C VAL A 75 -11.90 -14.87 11.26
N MET A 76 -12.18 -14.33 10.08
CA MET A 76 -13.45 -14.55 9.38
C MET A 76 -13.53 -16.00 8.89
N VAL A 77 -14.73 -16.58 8.92
CA VAL A 77 -14.96 -17.89 8.32
C VAL A 77 -14.84 -17.76 6.80
N GLY A 78 -14.20 -18.74 6.15
CA GLY A 78 -13.90 -18.67 4.71
C GLY A 78 -15.15 -18.50 3.85
N GLU A 79 -16.28 -19.08 4.25
CA GLU A 79 -17.56 -18.95 3.54
C GLU A 79 -18.15 -17.53 3.57
N ALA A 80 -17.69 -16.69 4.50
CA ALA A 80 -18.06 -15.29 4.56
C ALA A 80 -17.15 -14.40 3.69
N LEU A 81 -16.11 -14.95 3.06
CA LEU A 81 -15.18 -14.23 2.21
C LEU A 81 -15.44 -14.52 0.72
N PRO A 82 -15.04 -13.58 -0.17
CA PRO A 82 -15.05 -13.82 -1.61
C PRO A 82 -14.20 -15.03 -2.00
N ALA A 83 -14.49 -15.62 -3.16
CA ALA A 83 -13.88 -16.86 -3.63
C ALA A 83 -12.35 -16.89 -3.53
N GLY A 84 -11.63 -15.83 -3.95
CA GLY A 84 -10.16 -15.80 -3.91
C GLY A 84 -9.56 -15.67 -2.50
N TRP A 85 -10.37 -15.40 -1.48
CA TRP A 85 -9.94 -15.15 -0.10
C TRP A 85 -10.33 -16.24 0.89
N ARG A 86 -11.13 -17.23 0.48
CA ARG A 86 -11.69 -18.26 1.40
C ARG A 86 -10.63 -19.12 2.09
N ASP A 87 -9.49 -19.34 1.43
CA ASP A 87 -8.40 -20.17 1.95
C ASP A 87 -7.35 -19.35 2.74
N GLY A 88 -7.45 -18.02 2.73
CA GLY A 88 -6.53 -17.12 3.41
C GLY A 88 -7.07 -16.65 4.75
N PRO A 89 -6.41 -16.93 5.89
CA PRO A 89 -6.89 -16.42 7.18
C PRO A 89 -6.75 -14.89 7.22
N VAL A 90 -7.88 -14.20 7.32
CA VAL A 90 -7.95 -12.75 7.49
C VAL A 90 -8.88 -12.42 8.65
N THR A 91 -8.48 -11.47 9.51
CA THR A 91 -9.34 -11.00 10.60
C THR A 91 -10.41 -10.06 10.07
N ALA A 92 -11.53 -9.95 10.79
CA ALA A 92 -12.61 -9.03 10.43
C ALA A 92 -12.10 -7.59 10.25
N TYR A 93 -11.22 -7.13 11.15
CA TYR A 93 -10.59 -5.83 11.05
C TYR A 93 -9.72 -5.69 9.78
N ARG A 94 -8.81 -6.64 9.53
CA ARG A 94 -7.92 -6.57 8.36
C ARG A 94 -8.70 -6.63 7.05
N TRP A 95 -9.75 -7.45 6.98
CA TRP A 95 -10.61 -7.52 5.79
C TRP A 95 -11.33 -6.19 5.54
N ALA A 96 -11.96 -5.61 6.57
CA ALA A 96 -12.63 -4.31 6.44
C ALA A 96 -11.66 -3.19 6.06
N SER A 97 -10.44 -3.24 6.59
CA SER A 97 -9.38 -2.29 6.30
C SER A 97 -8.88 -2.37 4.84
N LEU A 98 -8.82 -3.58 4.29
CA LEU A 98 -8.38 -3.87 2.91
C LEU A 98 -9.46 -3.57 1.86
N ALA A 99 -10.66 -4.11 2.07
CA ALA A 99 -11.73 -4.12 1.06
C ALA A 99 -12.70 -2.93 1.21
N GLY A 100 -12.68 -2.23 2.35
CA GLY A 100 -13.53 -1.10 2.63
C GLY A 100 -13.05 0.19 1.98
N VAL A 101 -13.98 1.05 1.58
CA VAL A 101 -13.66 2.41 1.10
C VAL A 101 -13.10 3.23 2.25
N GLY A 102 -11.89 3.75 2.10
CA GLY A 102 -11.26 4.58 3.11
C GLY A 102 -10.85 3.81 4.38
N GLY A 103 -10.71 2.48 4.27
CA GLY A 103 -10.16 1.64 5.33
C GLY A 103 -8.76 2.09 5.77
N ASP A 104 -8.28 1.55 6.89
CA ASP A 104 -7.00 1.97 7.48
C ASP A 104 -5.80 1.59 6.59
N ASP A 105 -5.97 0.62 5.68
CA ASP A 105 -4.97 0.17 4.72
C ASP A 105 -5.19 0.74 3.30
N ASP A 106 -6.21 1.58 3.11
CA ASP A 106 -6.53 2.22 1.83
C ASP A 106 -5.64 3.46 1.60
N TYR A 107 -4.38 3.20 1.26
CA TYR A 107 -3.36 4.22 1.00
C TYR A 107 -3.18 4.56 -0.49
N PHE A 108 -3.60 3.67 -1.38
CA PHE A 108 -3.22 3.68 -2.80
C PHE A 108 -4.39 3.73 -3.77
N SER A 109 -5.65 3.71 -3.31
CA SER A 109 -6.79 3.75 -4.25
C SER A 109 -6.78 5.03 -5.08
N SER A 110 -7.14 4.89 -6.36
CA SER A 110 -7.09 5.99 -7.32
C SER A 110 -8.10 7.11 -7.04
N ASP A 111 -9.18 6.80 -6.32
CA ASP A 111 -10.26 7.72 -5.97
C ASP A 111 -10.12 8.38 -4.60
N LEU A 112 -8.98 8.18 -3.91
CA LEU A 112 -8.77 8.79 -2.59
C LEU A 112 -8.83 10.31 -2.67
N PRO A 113 -9.58 10.95 -1.75
CA PRO A 113 -9.68 12.40 -1.72
C PRO A 113 -8.35 13.02 -1.27
N ASP A 114 -8.12 14.25 -1.69
CA ASP A 114 -6.85 14.95 -1.50
C ASP A 114 -6.48 15.16 -0.03
N ASP A 115 -7.47 15.28 0.87
CA ASP A 115 -7.25 15.39 2.32
C ASP A 115 -6.68 14.09 2.93
N LYS A 116 -7.16 12.92 2.48
CA LYS A 116 -6.61 11.62 2.86
C LYS A 116 -5.18 11.49 2.32
N LEU A 117 -4.94 11.85 1.07
CA LEU A 117 -3.59 11.81 0.49
C LEU A 117 -2.63 12.75 1.22
N ALA A 118 -3.07 13.97 1.58
CA ALA A 118 -2.28 14.88 2.39
C ALA A 118 -1.97 14.33 3.79
N ALA A 119 -2.92 13.63 4.41
CA ALA A 119 -2.75 13.02 5.73
C ALA A 119 -1.77 11.83 5.72
N VAL A 120 -1.55 11.21 4.56
CA VAL A 120 -0.60 10.09 4.38
C VAL A 120 0.73 10.62 3.86
N TRP A 121 0.74 11.12 2.62
CA TRP A 121 1.94 11.48 1.87
C TRP A 121 2.54 12.81 2.36
N GLY A 122 1.70 13.77 2.74
CA GLY A 122 2.14 15.03 3.33
C GLY A 122 2.73 14.89 4.73
N LYS A 123 2.54 13.73 5.36
CA LYS A 123 3.18 13.39 6.63
C LYS A 123 4.55 12.70 6.47
N LEU A 124 5.00 12.35 5.26
CA LEU A 124 6.31 11.72 5.10
C LEU A 124 7.44 12.73 5.37
N GLU A 125 8.43 12.32 6.17
CA GLU A 125 9.63 13.12 6.48
C GLU A 125 10.90 12.48 5.90
N GLN A 126 10.87 11.18 5.63
CA GLN A 126 11.94 10.44 4.99
C GLN A 126 11.74 10.45 3.47
N PRO A 127 12.83 10.54 2.67
CA PRO A 127 12.74 10.31 1.23
C PRO A 127 12.06 8.97 0.90
N VAL A 128 11.24 8.96 -0.15
CA VAL A 128 10.48 7.81 -0.61
C VAL A 128 10.70 7.56 -2.10
N LEU A 129 11.11 6.33 -2.43
CA LEU A 129 11.16 5.81 -3.79
C LEU A 129 9.89 5.01 -4.09
N ILE A 130 9.16 5.40 -5.15
CA ILE A 130 7.89 4.78 -5.54
C ILE A 130 8.08 4.10 -6.90
N VAL A 131 8.05 2.76 -6.93
CA VAL A 131 8.37 1.96 -8.12
C VAL A 131 7.25 0.95 -8.44
N PRO A 132 6.13 1.41 -9.02
CA PRO A 132 5.09 0.53 -9.52
C PRO A 132 5.52 -0.22 -10.79
N SER A 133 4.84 -1.32 -11.08
CA SER A 133 5.07 -2.15 -12.27
C SER A 133 4.19 -1.70 -13.44
N GLN A 134 4.73 -1.63 -14.66
CA GLN A 134 3.97 -1.14 -15.83
C GLN A 134 2.82 -2.06 -16.26
N LYS A 135 2.97 -3.37 -16.07
CA LYS A 135 1.99 -4.40 -16.43
C LYS A 135 1.51 -5.15 -15.20
N ASP A 136 1.36 -4.45 -14.09
CA ASP A 136 0.86 -5.02 -12.84
C ASP A 136 -0.56 -5.57 -13.02
N GLU A 137 -0.72 -6.88 -12.82
CA GLU A 137 -1.98 -7.59 -13.01
C GLU A 137 -3.03 -7.27 -11.93
N TRP A 138 -2.63 -6.60 -10.84
CA TRP A 138 -3.53 -6.17 -9.76
C TRP A 138 -4.00 -4.72 -9.90
N VAL A 139 -3.63 -4.05 -10.99
CA VAL A 139 -4.03 -2.68 -11.26
C VAL A 139 -4.98 -2.62 -12.45
N PRO A 140 -6.16 -1.99 -12.31
CA PRO A 140 -7.08 -1.79 -13.43
C PRO A 140 -6.39 -1.08 -14.60
N THR A 141 -6.55 -1.58 -15.82
CA THR A 141 -5.92 -0.99 -17.03
C THR A 141 -6.42 0.42 -17.35
N THR A 142 -7.50 0.86 -16.71
CA THR A 142 -8.06 2.20 -16.81
C THR A 142 -7.35 3.22 -15.93
N ILE A 143 -6.50 2.80 -15.00
CA ILE A 143 -5.79 3.68 -14.07
C ILE A 143 -4.50 4.20 -14.69
N ASP A 144 -4.32 5.54 -14.65
CA ASP A 144 -3.05 6.17 -14.95
C ASP A 144 -2.11 6.08 -13.74
N VAL A 145 -1.33 5.01 -13.69
CA VAL A 145 -0.45 4.70 -12.56
C VAL A 145 0.60 5.78 -12.34
N MET A 146 1.22 6.32 -13.40
CA MET A 146 2.18 7.41 -13.24
C MET A 146 1.49 8.70 -12.82
N GLY A 147 0.30 8.98 -13.34
CA GLY A 147 -0.53 10.08 -12.86
C GLY A 147 -0.79 9.99 -11.35
N LEU A 148 -1.04 8.78 -10.82
CA LEU A 148 -1.18 8.55 -9.38
C LEU A 148 0.13 8.77 -8.61
N VAL A 149 1.26 8.26 -9.11
CA VAL A 149 2.57 8.49 -8.48
C VAL A 149 2.88 9.99 -8.39
N GLU A 150 2.66 10.74 -9.47
CA GLU A 150 2.86 12.19 -9.47
C GLU A 150 1.86 12.90 -8.55
N LYS A 151 0.60 12.45 -8.50
CA LYS A 151 -0.39 12.94 -7.54
C LYS A 151 0.10 12.73 -6.10
N TRP A 152 0.53 11.54 -5.73
CA TRP A 152 1.06 11.24 -4.40
C TRP A 152 2.27 12.11 -4.04
N LYS A 153 3.26 12.19 -4.95
CA LYS A 153 4.45 13.03 -4.79
C LYS A 153 4.10 14.51 -4.58
N SER A 154 3.02 15.00 -5.19
CA SER A 154 2.58 16.40 -5.05
C SER A 154 2.16 16.79 -3.62
N PHE A 155 1.79 15.82 -2.78
CA PHE A 155 1.47 16.04 -1.37
C PHE A 155 2.71 16.00 -0.48
N CYS A 156 3.79 15.36 -0.92
CA CYS A 156 5.04 15.28 -0.17
C CYS A 156 5.70 16.67 -0.05
N LYS A 157 6.50 16.86 1.01
CA LYS A 157 7.38 18.03 1.08
C LYS A 157 8.43 18.00 -0.05
N PRO A 158 8.97 19.16 -0.47
CA PRO A 158 10.01 19.19 -1.51
C PRO A 158 11.19 18.27 -1.16
N GLY A 159 11.60 17.43 -2.11
CA GLY A 159 12.72 16.48 -1.96
C GLY A 159 12.37 15.16 -1.27
N ILE A 160 11.15 15.00 -0.75
CA ILE A 160 10.72 13.74 -0.10
C ILE A 160 10.33 12.69 -1.15
N GLY A 161 9.49 13.04 -2.12
CA GLY A 161 9.21 12.15 -3.24
C GLY A 161 10.43 12.07 -4.15
N SER A 162 11.09 10.91 -4.24
CA SER A 162 12.30 10.75 -5.04
C SER A 162 12.01 10.92 -6.53
N GLU A 163 12.90 11.65 -7.21
CA GLU A 163 12.90 11.80 -8.68
C GLU A 163 13.33 10.51 -9.41
N LEU A 164 13.81 9.51 -8.67
CA LEU A 164 14.09 8.17 -9.20
C LEU A 164 12.83 7.29 -9.30
N SER A 165 11.69 7.75 -8.77
CA SER A 165 10.41 7.06 -8.86
C SER A 165 9.97 6.88 -10.32
N GLY A 166 9.33 5.76 -10.64
CA GLY A 166 8.88 5.49 -11.99
C GLY A 166 8.38 4.06 -12.22
N LEU A 167 7.75 3.85 -13.36
CA LEU A 167 7.28 2.52 -13.77
C LEU A 167 8.44 1.61 -14.14
N ILE A 168 8.44 0.41 -13.55
CA ILE A 168 9.33 -0.67 -13.96
C ILE A 168 8.85 -1.17 -15.34
N PRO A 169 9.69 -1.06 -16.41
CA PRO A 169 9.26 -1.37 -17.77
C PRO A 169 8.85 -2.83 -17.92
N ASP A 170 7.71 -3.06 -18.58
CA ASP A 170 7.16 -4.37 -18.92
C ASP A 170 6.99 -5.36 -17.74
N ALA A 171 7.12 -4.89 -16.49
CA ALA A 171 7.06 -5.72 -15.29
C ALA A 171 5.64 -6.05 -14.86
N ASN A 172 5.43 -7.29 -14.41
CA ASN A 172 4.26 -7.70 -13.64
C ASN A 172 4.46 -7.32 -12.16
N HIS A 173 3.49 -7.65 -11.30
CA HIS A 173 3.51 -7.27 -9.89
C HIS A 173 4.80 -7.68 -9.15
N ARG A 174 5.30 -8.87 -9.47
CA ARG A 174 6.49 -9.49 -8.84
C ARG A 174 7.80 -9.14 -9.51
N VAL A 175 7.75 -8.46 -10.66
CA VAL A 175 8.93 -8.13 -11.47
C VAL A 175 9.67 -9.40 -11.91
N ASP A 176 8.95 -10.34 -12.51
CA ASP A 176 9.53 -11.64 -12.92
C ASP A 176 10.43 -11.54 -14.17
N ASN A 177 10.46 -10.39 -14.86
CA ASN A 177 11.28 -10.21 -16.05
C ASN A 177 12.67 -9.62 -15.71
N ASP A 178 13.71 -10.15 -16.36
CA ASP A 178 15.11 -9.81 -16.08
C ASP A 178 15.41 -8.29 -16.21
N ALA A 179 14.92 -7.66 -17.27
CA ALA A 179 15.18 -6.24 -17.52
C ALA A 179 14.54 -5.34 -16.45
N GLY A 180 13.37 -5.71 -15.95
CA GLY A 180 12.68 -5.04 -14.85
C GLY A 180 13.41 -5.21 -13.52
N GLN A 181 13.99 -6.38 -13.26
CA GLN A 181 14.81 -6.63 -12.08
C GLN A 181 16.07 -5.78 -12.09
N GLU A 182 16.78 -5.71 -13.23
CA GLU A 182 17.94 -4.84 -13.40
C GLU A 182 17.58 -3.37 -13.23
N TRP A 183 16.46 -2.94 -13.81
CA TRP A 183 15.96 -1.57 -13.67
C TRP A 183 15.64 -1.23 -12.21
N LEU A 184 14.93 -2.12 -11.50
CA LEU A 184 14.59 -1.94 -10.10
C LEU A 184 15.85 -1.88 -9.23
N ALA A 185 16.80 -2.78 -9.45
CA ALA A 185 18.06 -2.82 -8.72
C ALA A 185 18.88 -1.54 -8.92
N ASP A 186 18.98 -1.02 -10.15
CA ASP A 186 19.64 0.27 -10.44
C ASP A 186 19.01 1.42 -9.64
N ARG A 187 17.68 1.53 -9.65
CA ARG A 187 17.00 2.63 -8.95
C ARG A 187 17.09 2.53 -7.45
N VAL A 188 16.97 1.32 -6.89
CA VAL A 188 17.20 1.09 -5.47
C VAL A 188 18.63 1.45 -5.09
N ALA A 189 19.64 0.97 -5.83
CA ALA A 189 21.04 1.26 -5.52
C ALA A 189 21.35 2.76 -5.56
N ARG A 190 20.83 3.47 -6.57
CA ARG A 190 21.00 4.92 -6.69
C ARG A 190 20.30 5.69 -5.58
N PHE A 191 19.08 5.28 -5.22
CA PHE A 191 18.35 5.89 -4.12
C PHE A 191 19.07 5.70 -2.79
N LEU A 192 19.59 4.50 -2.51
CA LEU A 192 20.40 4.26 -1.31
C LEU A 192 21.67 5.13 -1.28
N ALA A 193 22.34 5.30 -2.43
CA ALA A 193 23.50 6.19 -2.53
C ALA A 193 23.17 7.68 -2.35
N GLU A 194 21.92 8.10 -2.61
CA GLU A 194 21.45 9.47 -2.30
C GLU A 194 21.22 9.68 -0.80
N LEU A 195 20.88 8.63 -0.05
CA LEU A 195 20.65 8.68 1.41
C LEU A 195 21.95 8.74 2.23
N GLU A 196 23.06 8.25 1.67
CA GLU A 196 24.37 8.23 2.35
C GLU A 196 25.14 9.57 2.29
N GLN A 197 24.57 10.60 1.65
CA GLN A 197 25.19 11.93 1.42
C GLN A 197 24.76 12.97 2.45
#